data_AF-A0A971WSD7-F1
#
_entry.id   AF-A0A971WSD7-F1
#
_cell.length_a   1.000
_cell.length_b   1.000
_cell.length_c   1.000
_cell.angle_alpha   90.00
_cell.angle_beta   90.00
_cell.angle_gamma   90.00
#
_symmetry.space_group_name_H-M   'P 1'
#
loop_
_entity.id
_entity.type
_entity.pdbx_description
1 polymer ?
#
loop_
_entity_poly.entity_id
_entity_poly.type
_entity_poly.pdbx_seq_one_letter_code
_entity_poly.pdbx_strand_id
1 'polypeptide(L)'
;MAIGLKRGTVKLAEHNPEWEIIASNTIERLRSIFGTVAKDIQHIGSTSIKGIKAKPIIDIVIAVENFAEVEKLIPTLEAQGFLKRKWETDEQLLFACGDYSKPDGEQTHFIHVVIENSVAWRDYINFRDYLNANASIGKNYEALKVRLVKENPVDNSRENYLKGKHQFIQQTLQDALIWRSVAECVPAIVDRQGLTFDRLELLDKGWSNDKKYVIHTIEGTKFLIRIADIDQYDRKKHEFEMIQKVADLGIAMSQPLDFGTYGENVYQFLSWVEGVEAEEALLLLNKKKQYQLGVKTGEFLRKIHSIPAPSTIEDWETRFNRKVDNKIENYRECEIRFSGDEEIISYIEKNRKLLSNRPQCLQHGDYHVGNMIISRKDTISIIDWNRFDFGDPWEEFNRIVWSAAVSPYFATGQLHGYFGGEPPVEFFKLLAFYIATNTLAAIPWAIPFGQPEIDTMIKQSQDVLRWFDNMENPVPTWYMSLNSLDNVV
;
A
#
# COMPACT_ATOMS: atom_id res chain seq x y z
N MET A 1 -35.09 6.75 -14.93
CA MET A 1 -35.53 5.55 -14.18
C MET A 1 -34.50 5.27 -13.10
N ALA A 2 -34.95 4.92 -11.89
CA ALA A 2 -34.06 4.62 -10.77
C ALA A 2 -33.20 3.38 -11.03
N ILE A 3 -33.76 2.39 -11.74
CA ILE A 3 -33.10 1.15 -12.18
C ILE A 3 -33.50 0.80 -13.61
N GLY A 4 -32.83 -0.18 -14.21
CA GLY A 4 -33.15 -0.72 -15.53
C GLY A 4 -32.13 -0.34 -16.61
N LEU A 5 -31.76 -1.31 -17.43
CA LEU A 5 -31.04 -1.10 -18.70
C LEU A 5 -31.57 -2.05 -19.77
N LYS A 6 -31.59 -1.61 -21.03
CA LYS A 6 -31.78 -2.53 -22.17
C LYS A 6 -30.74 -3.64 -22.12
N ARG A 7 -31.15 -4.90 -22.27
CA ARG A 7 -30.21 -6.03 -22.24
C ARG A 7 -29.11 -5.89 -23.29
N GLY A 8 -27.89 -6.26 -22.89
CA GLY A 8 -26.67 -6.04 -23.68
C GLY A 8 -26.01 -4.67 -23.45
N THR A 9 -26.71 -3.70 -22.88
CA THR A 9 -26.15 -2.36 -22.65
C THR A 9 -25.25 -2.31 -21.41
N VAL A 10 -24.12 -1.61 -21.53
CA VAL A 10 -23.24 -1.23 -20.40
C VAL A 10 -23.30 0.29 -20.25
N LYS A 11 -24.12 0.77 -19.31
CA LYS A 11 -24.21 2.19 -18.96
C LYS A 11 -24.14 2.36 -17.45
N LEU A 12 -23.26 3.26 -17.01
CA LEU A 12 -23.12 3.61 -15.60
C LEU A 12 -23.99 4.83 -15.27
N ALA A 13 -24.56 4.84 -14.07
CA ALA A 13 -25.28 5.94 -13.47
C ALA A 13 -24.59 6.38 -12.17
N GLU A 14 -24.79 7.63 -11.78
CA GLU A 14 -24.38 8.13 -10.45
C GLU A 14 -25.04 7.29 -9.35
N HIS A 15 -24.39 7.19 -8.19
CA HIS A 15 -24.94 6.49 -7.04
C HIS A 15 -26.31 7.05 -6.65
N ASN A 16 -27.33 6.19 -6.56
CA ASN A 16 -28.67 6.59 -6.13
C ASN A 16 -29.07 5.86 -4.83
N PRO A 17 -29.33 6.58 -3.72
CA PRO A 17 -29.81 5.98 -2.46
C PRO A 17 -31.11 5.17 -2.59
N GLU A 18 -31.94 5.42 -3.60
CA GLU A 18 -33.16 4.64 -3.86
C GLU A 18 -32.86 3.15 -4.18
N TRP A 19 -31.63 2.82 -4.61
CA TRP A 19 -31.25 1.44 -4.87
C TRP A 19 -31.38 0.55 -3.63
N GLU A 20 -31.04 1.08 -2.44
CA GLU A 20 -31.17 0.37 -1.16
C GLU A 20 -32.64 0.07 -0.84
N ILE A 21 -33.53 1.03 -1.12
CA ILE A 21 -34.98 0.90 -0.90
C ILE A 21 -35.56 -0.15 -1.85
N ILE A 22 -35.18 -0.09 -3.12
CA ILE A 22 -35.66 -1.04 -4.14
C ILE A 22 -35.15 -2.46 -3.84
N ALA A 23 -33.88 -2.59 -3.43
CA ALA A 23 -33.33 -3.87 -2.99
C ALA A 23 -34.09 -4.40 -1.77
N SER A 24 -34.30 -3.58 -0.73
CA SER A 24 -35.04 -3.96 0.48
C SER A 24 -36.45 -4.48 0.18
N ASN A 25 -37.22 -3.76 -0.64
CA ASN A 25 -38.56 -4.19 -1.06
C ASN A 25 -38.52 -5.53 -1.84
N THR A 26 -37.49 -5.73 -2.66
CA THR A 26 -37.32 -6.98 -3.42
C THR A 26 -36.93 -8.13 -2.49
N ILE A 27 -36.09 -7.88 -1.50
CA ILE A 27 -35.69 -8.83 -0.45
C ILE A 27 -36.92 -9.28 0.34
N GLU A 28 -37.83 -8.39 0.73
CA GLU A 28 -39.08 -8.75 1.43
C GLU A 28 -39.99 -9.66 0.59
N ARG A 29 -40.12 -9.38 -0.71
CA ARG A 29 -40.85 -10.25 -1.64
C ARG A 29 -40.21 -11.63 -1.74
N LEU A 30 -38.88 -11.70 -1.86
CA LEU A 30 -38.14 -12.96 -1.92
C LEU A 30 -38.25 -13.73 -0.61
N ARG A 31 -38.13 -13.07 0.55
CA ARG A 31 -38.34 -13.70 1.87
C ARG A 31 -39.72 -14.34 1.98
N SER A 32 -40.76 -13.66 1.45
CA SER A 32 -42.13 -14.19 1.46
C SER A 32 -42.30 -15.44 0.59
N ILE A 33 -41.54 -15.56 -0.52
CA ILE A 33 -41.59 -16.72 -1.42
C ILE A 33 -40.74 -17.88 -0.88
N PHE A 34 -39.52 -17.59 -0.40
CA PHE A 34 -38.57 -18.60 0.06
C PHE A 34 -38.89 -19.14 1.45
N GLY A 35 -39.52 -18.33 2.32
CA GLY A 35 -39.81 -18.74 3.70
C GLY A 35 -38.55 -19.25 4.41
N THR A 36 -38.64 -20.44 5.02
CA THR A 36 -37.53 -21.07 5.74
C THR A 36 -36.43 -21.67 4.83
N VAL A 37 -36.64 -21.71 3.50
CA VAL A 37 -35.62 -22.18 2.55
C VAL A 37 -34.47 -21.19 2.46
N ALA A 38 -34.76 -19.88 2.53
CA ALA A 38 -33.74 -18.85 2.60
C ALA A 38 -33.18 -18.76 4.02
N LYS A 39 -31.87 -18.98 4.14
CA LYS A 39 -31.12 -18.83 5.39
C LYS A 39 -30.75 -17.37 5.61
N ASP A 40 -30.41 -16.67 4.53
CA ASP A 40 -30.17 -15.22 4.50
C ASP A 40 -30.41 -14.67 3.09
N ILE A 41 -30.74 -13.37 2.99
CA ILE A 41 -30.96 -12.65 1.74
C ILE A 41 -30.37 -11.24 1.87
N GLN A 42 -29.44 -10.87 0.99
CA GLN A 42 -28.71 -9.61 1.05
C GLN A 42 -28.57 -8.89 -0.29
N HIS A 43 -28.56 -7.55 -0.25
CA HIS A 43 -28.22 -6.69 -1.39
C HIS A 43 -26.71 -6.70 -1.62
N ILE A 44 -26.29 -6.98 -2.85
CA ILE A 44 -24.89 -7.10 -3.27
C ILE A 44 -24.64 -6.36 -4.60
N GLY A 45 -23.45 -6.52 -5.16
CA GLY A 45 -23.07 -5.92 -6.44
C GLY A 45 -22.82 -4.41 -6.32
N SER A 46 -22.53 -3.76 -7.45
CA SER A 46 -22.11 -2.35 -7.44
C SER A 46 -23.17 -1.38 -6.91
N THR A 47 -24.45 -1.73 -6.98
CA THR A 47 -25.54 -0.88 -6.47
C THR A 47 -25.67 -0.89 -4.95
N SER A 48 -25.01 -1.84 -4.27
CA SER A 48 -24.91 -1.90 -2.81
C SER A 48 -23.68 -1.17 -2.24
N ILE A 49 -22.81 -0.61 -3.10
CA ILE A 49 -21.60 0.10 -2.68
C ILE A 49 -21.86 1.60 -2.71
N LYS A 50 -21.68 2.25 -1.56
CA LYS A 50 -22.00 3.67 -1.36
C LYS A 50 -21.03 4.56 -2.13
N GLY A 51 -21.57 5.59 -2.78
CA GLY A 51 -20.78 6.66 -3.39
C GLY A 51 -20.04 6.30 -4.68
N ILE A 52 -20.34 5.18 -5.34
CA ILE A 52 -19.74 4.80 -6.64
C ILE A 52 -20.78 4.70 -7.76
N LYS A 53 -20.35 4.97 -8.99
CA LYS A 53 -21.13 4.72 -10.20
C LYS A 53 -21.37 3.23 -10.40
N ALA A 54 -22.59 2.86 -10.75
CA ALA A 54 -22.97 1.49 -11.00
C ALA A 54 -23.83 1.37 -12.26
N LYS A 55 -23.89 0.18 -12.84
CA LYS A 55 -25.02 -0.15 -13.70
C LYS A 55 -26.26 -0.15 -12.80
N PRO A 56 -27.35 0.55 -13.16
CA PRO A 56 -28.54 0.63 -12.31
C PRO A 56 -29.35 -0.68 -12.40
N ILE A 57 -28.72 -1.80 -12.05
CA ILE A 57 -29.26 -3.15 -11.97
C ILE A 57 -29.00 -3.61 -10.52
N ILE A 58 -30.04 -4.07 -9.85
CA ILE A 58 -29.94 -4.54 -8.46
C ILE A 58 -29.50 -6.00 -8.45
N ASP A 59 -28.45 -6.31 -7.70
CA ASP A 59 -27.98 -7.68 -7.50
C ASP A 59 -28.34 -8.11 -6.06
N ILE A 60 -29.04 -9.23 -5.89
CA ILE A 60 -29.38 -9.79 -4.58
C ILE A 60 -28.84 -11.20 -4.51
N VAL A 61 -28.30 -11.61 -3.37
CA VAL A 61 -27.89 -12.99 -3.09
C VAL A 61 -28.77 -13.62 -2.02
N ILE A 62 -29.10 -14.89 -2.20
CA ILE A 62 -29.85 -15.73 -1.27
C ILE A 62 -28.98 -16.92 -0.88
N ALA A 63 -28.75 -17.11 0.42
CA ALA A 63 -28.13 -18.32 0.96
C ALA A 63 -29.21 -19.39 1.19
N VAL A 64 -28.98 -20.60 0.69
CA VAL A 64 -29.83 -21.77 0.91
C VAL A 64 -28.99 -22.98 1.31
N GLU A 65 -29.61 -24.00 1.91
CA GLU A 65 -28.92 -25.23 2.29
C GLU A 65 -28.68 -26.16 1.09
N ASN A 66 -29.62 -26.21 0.16
CA ASN A 66 -29.52 -26.98 -1.08
C ASN A 66 -30.43 -26.40 -2.17
N PHE A 67 -30.14 -26.72 -3.44
CA PHE A 67 -30.93 -26.23 -4.57
C PHE A 67 -32.24 -27.00 -4.80
N ALA A 68 -32.39 -28.22 -4.28
CA ALA A 68 -33.58 -29.03 -4.51
C ALA A 68 -34.85 -28.38 -3.95
N GLU A 69 -34.76 -27.72 -2.79
CA GLU A 69 -35.89 -26.96 -2.24
C GLU A 69 -36.18 -25.70 -3.07
N VAL A 70 -35.16 -25.06 -3.65
CA VAL A 70 -35.34 -23.89 -4.54
C VAL A 70 -36.02 -24.29 -5.84
N GLU A 71 -35.73 -25.48 -6.37
CA GLU A 71 -36.36 -25.97 -7.60
C GLU A 71 -37.88 -26.09 -7.47
N LYS A 72 -38.39 -26.46 -6.29
CA LYS A 72 -39.82 -26.52 -6.00
C LYS A 72 -40.48 -25.12 -6.02
N LEU A 73 -39.71 -24.06 -5.77
CA LEU A 73 -40.18 -22.68 -5.75
C LEU A 73 -40.15 -22.00 -7.13
N ILE A 74 -39.48 -22.59 -8.14
CA ILE A 74 -39.33 -21.99 -9.47
C ILE A 74 -40.68 -21.55 -10.08
N PRO A 75 -41.75 -22.36 -10.08
CA PRO A 75 -43.03 -21.93 -10.67
C PRO A 75 -43.59 -20.68 -9.99
N THR A 76 -43.47 -20.57 -8.65
CA THR A 76 -43.91 -19.41 -7.89
C THR A 76 -43.03 -18.18 -8.16
N LEU A 77 -41.71 -18.38 -8.25
CA LEU A 77 -40.75 -17.33 -8.59
C LEU A 77 -41.02 -16.75 -9.99
N GLU A 78 -41.20 -17.62 -10.99
CA GLU A 78 -41.49 -17.21 -12.36
C GLU A 78 -42.83 -16.48 -12.47
N ALA A 79 -43.88 -16.97 -11.79
CA ALA A 79 -45.17 -16.29 -11.70
C ALA A 79 -45.09 -14.89 -11.07
N GLN A 80 -44.08 -14.64 -10.24
CA GLN A 80 -43.80 -13.36 -9.57
C GLN A 80 -42.79 -12.49 -10.34
N GLY A 81 -42.35 -12.93 -11.52
CA GLY A 81 -41.44 -12.19 -12.41
C GLY A 81 -39.95 -12.43 -12.16
N PHE A 82 -39.59 -13.42 -11.33
CA PHE A 82 -38.21 -13.86 -11.12
C PHE A 82 -37.91 -15.02 -12.09
N LEU A 83 -37.38 -14.71 -13.26
CA LEU A 83 -37.22 -15.67 -14.35
C LEU A 83 -35.90 -16.43 -14.23
N LYS A 84 -35.94 -17.76 -14.16
CA LYS A 84 -34.73 -18.58 -14.08
C LYS A 84 -33.91 -18.42 -15.35
N ARG A 85 -32.62 -18.12 -15.21
CA ARG A 85 -31.67 -18.04 -16.30
C ARG A 85 -31.08 -19.41 -16.56
N LYS A 86 -30.95 -19.78 -17.84
CA LYS A 86 -30.12 -20.90 -18.27
C LYS A 86 -28.67 -20.44 -18.25
N TRP A 87 -28.04 -20.54 -17.09
CA TRP A 87 -26.62 -20.29 -16.88
C TRP A 87 -26.05 -21.54 -16.20
N GLU A 88 -25.04 -22.15 -16.80
CA GLU A 88 -24.50 -23.45 -16.40
C GLU A 88 -23.34 -23.25 -15.43
N THR A 89 -23.63 -23.36 -14.13
CA THR A 89 -22.62 -23.59 -13.08
C THR A 89 -23.27 -24.42 -11.98
N ASP A 90 -22.59 -25.46 -11.51
CA ASP A 90 -23.08 -26.31 -10.41
C ASP A 90 -23.10 -25.58 -9.05
N GLU A 91 -22.57 -24.35 -9.00
CA GLU A 91 -22.33 -23.58 -7.77
C GLU A 91 -23.42 -22.54 -7.46
N GLN A 92 -24.27 -22.18 -8.43
CA GLN A 92 -25.30 -21.15 -8.24
C GLN A 92 -26.50 -21.30 -9.19
N LEU A 93 -27.68 -20.87 -8.71
CA LEU A 93 -28.83 -20.59 -9.57
C LEU A 93 -28.95 -19.08 -9.77
N LEU A 94 -29.27 -18.66 -11.00
CA LEU A 94 -29.44 -17.25 -11.34
C LEU A 94 -30.86 -17.00 -11.83
N PHE A 95 -31.51 -15.98 -11.26
CA PHE A 95 -32.78 -15.45 -11.75
C PHE A 95 -32.61 -14.01 -12.21
N ALA A 96 -33.47 -13.56 -13.10
CA ALA A 96 -33.48 -12.19 -13.59
C ALA A 96 -34.90 -11.59 -13.59
N CYS A 97 -34.97 -10.28 -13.37
CA CYS A 97 -36.21 -9.50 -13.44
C CYS A 97 -36.12 -8.43 -14.53
N GLY A 98 -37.28 -8.06 -15.07
CA GLY A 98 -37.42 -7.00 -16.08
C GLY A 98 -38.34 -7.42 -17.22
N ASP A 99 -38.30 -6.68 -18.33
CA ASP A 99 -39.11 -7.00 -19.51
C ASP A 99 -38.39 -8.00 -20.41
N TYR A 100 -38.76 -9.26 -20.29
CA TYR A 100 -38.22 -10.36 -21.09
C TYR A 100 -39.10 -10.74 -22.30
N SER A 101 -40.15 -9.96 -22.59
CA SER A 101 -41.05 -10.22 -23.71
C SER A 101 -40.42 -9.96 -25.09
N LYS A 102 -39.34 -9.17 -25.14
CA LYS A 102 -38.60 -8.79 -26.37
C LYS A 102 -37.12 -9.02 -26.15
N PRO A 103 -36.30 -9.41 -27.15
CA PRO A 103 -34.85 -9.66 -26.95
C PRO A 103 -34.07 -8.52 -26.27
N ASP A 104 -34.37 -7.26 -26.61
CA ASP A 104 -33.72 -6.04 -26.13
C ASP A 104 -34.42 -5.37 -24.93
N GLY A 105 -35.41 -6.05 -24.34
CA GLY A 105 -36.15 -5.54 -23.20
C GLY A 105 -35.29 -5.28 -21.96
N GLU A 106 -35.89 -4.64 -20.97
CA GLU A 106 -35.17 -4.10 -19.82
C GLU A 106 -34.75 -5.19 -18.82
N GLN A 107 -33.56 -5.04 -18.24
CA GLN A 107 -33.01 -5.83 -17.15
C GLN A 107 -32.92 -4.97 -15.90
N THR A 108 -33.57 -5.37 -14.81
CA THR A 108 -33.65 -4.59 -13.57
C THR A 108 -32.96 -5.26 -12.38
N HIS A 109 -33.07 -6.59 -12.24
CA HIS A 109 -32.48 -7.32 -11.10
C HIS A 109 -31.81 -8.63 -11.50
N PHE A 110 -30.71 -8.99 -10.85
CA PHE A 110 -30.20 -10.35 -10.80
C PHE A 110 -30.33 -10.91 -9.39
N ILE A 111 -30.92 -12.10 -9.27
CA ILE A 111 -31.03 -12.80 -7.99
C ILE A 111 -30.15 -14.05 -8.08
N HIS A 112 -29.07 -14.04 -7.30
CA HIS A 112 -28.11 -15.11 -7.17
C HIS A 112 -28.55 -16.00 -6.00
N VAL A 113 -28.66 -17.31 -6.21
CA VAL A 113 -28.97 -18.27 -5.14
C VAL A 113 -27.79 -19.22 -5.02
N VAL A 114 -27.20 -19.26 -3.83
CA VAL A 114 -25.96 -19.97 -3.55
C VAL A 114 -26.10 -20.80 -2.28
N ILE A 115 -25.24 -21.80 -2.10
CA ILE A 115 -25.19 -22.58 -0.88
C ILE A 115 -24.68 -21.71 0.28
N GLU A 116 -25.29 -21.81 1.46
CA GLU A 116 -24.82 -21.13 2.67
C GLU A 116 -23.34 -21.43 2.96
N ASN A 117 -22.59 -20.42 3.41
CA ASN A 117 -21.14 -20.52 3.68
C ASN A 117 -20.24 -20.95 2.50
N SER A 118 -20.80 -21.09 1.29
CA SER A 118 -20.02 -21.34 0.07
C SER A 118 -19.03 -20.21 -0.22
N VAL A 119 -18.06 -20.49 -1.11
CA VAL A 119 -17.13 -19.46 -1.60
C VAL A 119 -17.91 -18.32 -2.26
N ALA A 120 -18.88 -18.63 -3.11
CA ALA A 120 -19.71 -17.62 -3.77
C ALA A 120 -20.45 -16.71 -2.77
N TRP A 121 -21.06 -17.28 -1.72
CA TRP A 121 -21.69 -16.48 -0.65
C TRP A 121 -20.68 -15.53 0.00
N ARG A 122 -19.54 -16.07 0.44
CA ARG A 122 -18.49 -15.28 1.11
C ARG A 122 -17.94 -14.19 0.20
N ASP A 123 -17.69 -14.49 -1.07
CA ASP A 123 -17.15 -13.54 -2.03
C ASP A 123 -18.10 -12.35 -2.25
N TYR A 124 -19.40 -12.61 -2.42
CA TYR A 124 -20.36 -11.53 -2.60
C TYR A 124 -20.45 -10.60 -1.40
N ILE A 125 -20.51 -11.17 -0.18
CA ILE A 125 -20.61 -10.40 1.06
C ILE A 125 -19.30 -9.64 1.32
N ASN A 126 -18.15 -10.32 1.24
CA ASN A 126 -16.86 -9.72 1.52
C ASN A 126 -16.53 -8.60 0.53
N PHE A 127 -16.81 -8.78 -0.77
CA PHE A 127 -16.55 -7.74 -1.76
C PHE A 127 -17.35 -6.46 -1.49
N ARG A 128 -18.64 -6.60 -1.15
CA ARG A 128 -19.49 -5.45 -0.79
C ARG A 128 -18.99 -4.78 0.48
N ASP A 129 -18.83 -5.54 1.55
CA ASP A 129 -18.50 -5.02 2.87
C ASP A 129 -17.14 -4.32 2.84
N TYR A 130 -16.15 -4.93 2.16
CA TYR A 130 -14.82 -4.36 2.02
C TYR A 130 -14.81 -3.03 1.29
N LEU A 131 -15.54 -2.91 0.17
CA LEU A 131 -15.59 -1.65 -0.59
C LEU A 131 -16.40 -0.56 0.12
N ASN A 132 -17.41 -0.92 0.92
CA ASN A 132 -18.15 0.03 1.75
C ASN A 132 -17.33 0.51 2.96
N ALA A 133 -16.48 -0.35 3.52
CA ALA A 133 -15.54 0.02 4.57
C ALA A 133 -14.36 0.87 4.05
N ASN A 134 -13.97 0.68 2.77
CA ASN A 134 -12.79 1.32 2.16
C ASN A 134 -13.18 2.14 0.92
N ALA A 135 -13.65 3.38 1.15
CA ALA A 135 -14.17 4.24 0.09
C ALA A 135 -13.17 4.54 -1.04
N SER A 136 -11.86 4.62 -0.74
CA SER A 136 -10.80 4.83 -1.74
C SER A 136 -10.72 3.68 -2.74
N ILE A 137 -10.79 2.43 -2.27
CA ILE A 137 -10.81 1.24 -3.13
C ILE A 137 -12.11 1.22 -3.95
N GLY A 138 -13.25 1.61 -3.34
CA GLY A 138 -14.49 1.81 -4.06
C GLY A 138 -14.34 2.80 -5.24
N LYS A 139 -13.59 3.89 -5.04
CA LYS A 139 -13.27 4.86 -6.11
C LYS A 139 -12.32 4.31 -7.17
N ASN A 140 -11.35 3.49 -6.80
CA ASN A 140 -10.50 2.79 -7.79
C ASN A 140 -11.34 1.84 -8.66
N TYR A 141 -12.29 1.14 -8.05
CA TYR A 141 -13.23 0.28 -8.78
C TYR A 141 -14.14 1.08 -9.72
N GLU A 142 -14.62 2.25 -9.29
CA GLU A 142 -15.34 3.19 -10.15
C GLU A 142 -14.48 3.64 -11.35
N ALA A 143 -13.25 4.08 -11.10
CA ALA A 143 -12.34 4.55 -12.13
C ALA A 143 -12.07 3.47 -13.19
N LEU A 144 -11.86 2.22 -12.77
CA LEU A 144 -11.74 1.07 -13.66
C LEU A 144 -13.00 0.90 -14.51
N LYS A 145 -14.19 0.89 -13.89
CA LYS A 145 -15.46 0.73 -14.61
C LYS A 145 -15.67 1.85 -15.63
N VAL A 146 -15.36 3.10 -15.28
CA VAL A 146 -15.47 4.24 -16.20
C VAL A 146 -14.50 4.10 -17.37
N ARG A 147 -13.27 3.66 -17.12
CA ARG A 147 -12.26 3.39 -18.16
C ARG A 147 -12.72 2.30 -19.13
N LEU A 148 -13.17 1.16 -18.61
CA LEU A 148 -13.63 0.02 -19.41
C LEU A 148 -14.83 0.37 -20.31
N VAL A 149 -15.75 1.23 -19.82
CA VAL A 149 -16.88 1.72 -20.64
C VAL A 149 -16.41 2.63 -21.77
N LYS A 150 -15.38 3.47 -21.54
CA LYS A 150 -14.81 4.33 -22.58
C LYS A 150 -14.05 3.53 -23.64
N GLU A 151 -13.33 2.48 -23.23
CA GLU A 151 -12.51 1.65 -24.12
C GLU A 151 -13.33 0.66 -24.96
N ASN A 152 -14.59 0.40 -24.62
CA ASN A 152 -15.43 -0.61 -25.29
C ASN A 152 -16.82 -0.09 -25.71
N PRO A 153 -16.93 0.85 -26.68
CA PRO A 153 -18.20 1.50 -27.00
C PRO A 153 -19.19 0.69 -27.88
N VAL A 154 -18.79 -0.38 -28.59
CA VAL A 154 -19.65 -1.19 -29.50
C VAL A 154 -19.19 -2.67 -29.54
N ASP A 155 -20.06 -3.60 -29.98
CA ASP A 155 -19.94 -5.08 -30.11
C ASP A 155 -18.93 -5.83 -29.21
N ASN A 156 -19.43 -6.81 -28.44
CA ASN A 156 -18.71 -7.50 -27.35
C ASN A 156 -18.35 -6.61 -26.13
N SER A 157 -18.87 -5.39 -26.07
CA SER A 157 -18.64 -4.44 -24.96
C SER A 157 -18.95 -5.00 -23.58
N ARG A 158 -19.99 -5.83 -23.45
CA ARG A 158 -20.34 -6.51 -22.19
C ARG A 158 -19.28 -7.51 -21.76
N GLU A 159 -18.79 -8.35 -22.69
CA GLU A 159 -17.83 -9.40 -22.38
C GLU A 159 -16.48 -8.79 -22.01
N ASN A 160 -15.99 -7.83 -22.81
CA ASN A 160 -14.77 -7.08 -22.52
C ASN A 160 -14.87 -6.34 -21.18
N TYR A 161 -16.03 -5.73 -20.88
CA TYR A 161 -16.27 -5.08 -19.60
C TYR A 161 -16.24 -6.06 -18.41
N LEU A 162 -16.76 -7.28 -18.57
CA LEU A 162 -16.69 -8.29 -17.51
C LEU A 162 -15.27 -8.81 -17.33
N LYS A 163 -14.59 -9.14 -18.44
CA LYS A 163 -13.20 -9.63 -18.46
C LYS A 163 -12.23 -8.62 -17.88
N GLY A 164 -12.36 -7.34 -18.26
CA GLY A 164 -11.49 -6.26 -17.77
C GLY A 164 -11.62 -5.98 -16.26
N LYS A 165 -12.70 -6.43 -15.61
CA LYS A 165 -12.84 -6.33 -14.15
C LYS A 165 -12.28 -7.53 -13.40
N HIS A 166 -12.02 -8.65 -14.08
CA HIS A 166 -11.76 -9.93 -13.44
C HIS A 166 -10.56 -9.86 -12.49
N GLN A 167 -9.41 -9.35 -12.97
CA GLN A 167 -8.20 -9.21 -12.16
C GLN A 167 -8.43 -8.33 -10.92
N PHE A 168 -9.10 -7.17 -11.09
CA PHE A 168 -9.42 -6.29 -9.97
C PHE A 168 -10.32 -6.98 -8.94
N ILE A 169 -11.34 -7.71 -9.40
CA ILE A 169 -12.26 -8.41 -8.50
C ILE A 169 -11.52 -9.50 -7.74
N GLN A 170 -10.70 -10.32 -8.41
CA GLN A 170 -9.92 -11.38 -7.77
C GLN A 170 -8.97 -10.81 -6.71
N GLN A 171 -8.22 -9.76 -7.04
CA GLN A 171 -7.33 -9.10 -6.08
C GLN A 171 -8.11 -8.50 -4.89
N THR A 172 -9.23 -7.86 -5.16
CA THR A 172 -10.07 -7.25 -4.12
C THR A 172 -10.72 -8.31 -3.23
N LEU A 173 -11.08 -9.48 -3.76
CA LEU A 173 -11.61 -10.60 -2.97
C LEU A 173 -10.55 -11.17 -2.03
N GLN A 174 -9.31 -11.31 -2.49
CA GLN A 174 -8.18 -11.70 -1.64
C GLN A 174 -7.97 -10.67 -0.52
N ASP A 175 -7.95 -9.38 -0.88
CA ASP A 175 -7.81 -8.29 0.08
C ASP A 175 -8.98 -8.23 1.08
N ALA A 176 -10.21 -8.47 0.61
CA ALA A 176 -11.42 -8.49 1.43
C ALA A 176 -11.45 -9.68 2.39
N LEU A 177 -10.95 -10.84 1.96
CA LEU A 177 -10.79 -12.02 2.80
C LEU A 177 -9.80 -11.73 3.93
N ILE A 178 -8.65 -11.13 3.60
CA ILE A 178 -7.66 -10.69 4.60
C ILE A 178 -8.34 -9.70 5.54
N TRP A 179 -8.94 -8.62 5.04
CA TRP A 179 -9.64 -7.60 5.86
C TRP A 179 -10.69 -8.21 6.81
N ARG A 180 -11.50 -9.16 6.33
CA ARG A 180 -12.49 -9.84 7.17
C ARG A 180 -11.80 -10.65 8.27
N SER A 181 -10.76 -11.39 7.93
CA SER A 181 -9.96 -12.12 8.92
C SER A 181 -9.37 -11.15 9.94
N VAL A 182 -8.82 -10.01 9.54
CA VAL A 182 -8.29 -8.97 10.43
C VAL A 182 -9.37 -8.47 11.38
N ALA A 183 -10.54 -8.13 10.86
CA ALA A 183 -11.66 -7.67 11.68
C ALA A 183 -12.10 -8.71 12.73
N GLU A 184 -11.87 -10.01 12.47
CA GLU A 184 -12.10 -11.09 13.42
C GLU A 184 -10.89 -11.33 14.37
N CYS A 185 -9.65 -11.15 13.91
CA CYS A 185 -8.45 -11.29 14.75
C CYS A 185 -8.31 -10.15 15.76
N VAL A 186 -8.54 -8.93 15.28
CA VAL A 186 -8.22 -7.69 15.99
C VAL A 186 -8.91 -7.65 17.35
N PRO A 187 -10.20 -8.04 17.52
CA PRO A 187 -10.79 -8.19 18.85
C PRO A 187 -9.92 -9.03 19.79
N ALA A 188 -9.50 -10.23 19.40
CA ALA A 188 -8.68 -11.10 20.26
C ALA A 188 -7.25 -10.56 20.51
N ILE A 189 -6.68 -9.81 19.56
CA ILE A 189 -5.37 -9.14 19.74
C ILE A 189 -5.51 -7.96 20.71
N VAL A 190 -6.51 -7.12 20.49
CA VAL A 190 -6.81 -5.92 21.26
C VAL A 190 -7.27 -6.28 22.68
N ASP A 191 -8.07 -7.33 22.85
CA ASP A 191 -8.49 -7.87 24.15
C ASP A 191 -7.30 -8.38 24.97
N ARG A 192 -6.32 -9.05 24.33
CA ARG A 192 -5.07 -9.45 24.99
C ARG A 192 -4.26 -8.27 25.52
N GLN A 193 -4.45 -7.09 24.92
CA GLN A 193 -3.86 -5.83 25.35
C GLN A 193 -4.76 -5.05 26.33
N GLY A 194 -5.95 -5.58 26.66
CA GLY A 194 -6.93 -4.92 27.53
C GLY A 194 -7.56 -3.67 26.91
N LEU A 195 -7.65 -3.61 25.57
CA LEU A 195 -8.15 -2.47 24.81
C LEU A 195 -9.55 -2.76 24.24
N THR A 196 -10.29 -1.74 23.82
CA THR A 196 -11.55 -1.91 23.05
C THR A 196 -11.51 -0.99 21.82
N PHE A 197 -11.95 -1.47 20.64
CA PHE A 197 -11.89 -0.71 19.40
C PHE A 197 -13.24 -0.54 18.71
N ASP A 198 -13.39 0.55 17.95
CA ASP A 198 -14.63 0.90 17.24
C ASP A 198 -14.46 1.03 15.72
N ARG A 199 -13.21 1.20 15.24
CA ARG A 199 -12.92 1.37 13.82
C ARG A 199 -11.58 0.75 13.42
N LEU A 200 -11.60 0.07 12.27
CA LEU A 200 -10.43 -0.45 11.58
C LEU A 200 -10.37 0.21 10.19
N GLU A 201 -9.26 0.85 9.86
CA GLU A 201 -9.06 1.56 8.59
C GLU A 201 -7.87 0.97 7.84
N LEU A 202 -8.04 0.62 6.56
CA LEU A 202 -6.92 0.17 5.74
C LEU A 202 -6.02 1.37 5.38
N LEU A 203 -4.73 1.21 5.61
CA LEU A 203 -3.70 2.15 5.16
C LEU A 203 -3.13 1.66 3.83
N ASP A 204 -3.78 2.04 2.73
CA ASP A 204 -3.35 1.72 1.36
C ASP A 204 -2.28 2.72 0.88
N LYS A 205 -1.11 2.66 1.52
CA LYS A 205 0.06 3.49 1.20
C LYS A 205 1.36 2.67 1.29
N GLY A 206 2.27 2.93 0.34
CA GLY A 206 3.61 2.36 0.30
C GLY A 206 3.74 1.13 -0.60
N TRP A 207 4.98 0.64 -0.72
CA TRP A 207 5.37 -0.41 -1.69
C TRP A 207 5.53 -1.80 -1.05
N SER A 208 4.96 -2.02 0.13
CA SER A 208 5.10 -3.28 0.84
C SER A 208 3.95 -4.23 0.51
N ASN A 209 4.27 -5.52 0.43
CA ASN A 209 3.26 -6.55 0.16
C ASN A 209 2.37 -6.83 1.38
N ASP A 210 2.76 -6.38 2.57
CA ASP A 210 1.96 -6.55 3.79
C ASP A 210 0.85 -5.51 3.88
N LYS A 211 -0.34 -5.95 4.31
CA LYS A 211 -1.49 -5.07 4.51
C LYS A 211 -1.34 -4.34 5.84
N LYS A 212 -1.51 -3.02 5.81
CA LYS A 212 -1.40 -2.14 6.99
C LYS A 212 -2.78 -1.65 7.37
N TYR A 213 -3.15 -1.74 8.65
CA TYR A 213 -4.40 -1.19 9.15
C TYR A 213 -4.18 -0.32 10.38
N VAL A 214 -4.96 0.74 10.49
CA VAL A 214 -5.05 1.60 11.68
C VAL A 214 -6.24 1.15 12.51
N ILE A 215 -5.97 0.81 13.77
CA ILE A 215 -7.01 0.48 14.75
C ILE A 215 -7.29 1.74 15.57
N HIS A 216 -8.55 2.13 15.67
CA HIS A 216 -9.03 3.19 16.55
C HIS A 216 -9.74 2.58 17.76
N THR A 217 -9.23 2.89 18.94
CA THR A 217 -9.89 2.49 20.20
C THR A 217 -11.05 3.42 20.55
N ILE A 218 -11.98 2.95 21.37
CA ILE A 218 -13.07 3.78 21.91
C ILE A 218 -12.52 5.00 22.69
N GLU A 219 -11.35 4.84 23.33
CA GLU A 219 -10.65 5.91 24.05
C GLU A 219 -9.97 6.93 23.13
N GLY A 220 -10.05 6.75 21.81
CA GLY A 220 -9.44 7.64 20.81
C GLY A 220 -7.94 7.39 20.56
N THR A 221 -7.35 6.37 21.17
CA THR A 221 -5.98 5.92 20.88
C THR A 221 -5.93 5.19 19.53
N LYS A 222 -4.79 5.28 18.85
CA LYS A 222 -4.56 4.58 17.58
C LYS A 222 -3.43 3.58 17.69
N PHE A 223 -3.53 2.52 16.91
CA PHE A 223 -2.50 1.50 16.74
C PHE A 223 -2.33 1.11 15.28
N LEU A 224 -1.17 0.58 14.94
CA LEU A 224 -0.87 0.03 13.61
C LEU A 224 -0.81 -1.50 13.71
N ILE A 225 -1.56 -2.19 12.88
CA ILE A 225 -1.39 -3.63 12.67
C ILE A 225 -0.92 -3.89 11.24
N ARG A 226 0.17 -4.64 11.09
CA ARG A 226 0.70 -5.11 9.80
C ARG A 226 0.42 -6.60 9.69
N ILE A 227 -0.10 -7.04 8.55
CA ILE A 227 -0.50 -8.42 8.32
C ILE A 227 0.12 -8.91 7.02
N ALA A 228 0.73 -10.09 7.10
CA ALA A 228 1.35 -10.77 5.98
C ALA A 228 0.95 -12.24 5.99
N ASP A 229 1.12 -12.90 4.85
CA ASP A 229 0.94 -14.35 4.71
C ASP A 229 1.89 -15.12 5.65
N ILE A 230 1.46 -16.29 6.11
CA ILE A 230 2.21 -17.12 7.07
C ILE A 230 3.59 -17.55 6.55
N ASP A 231 3.79 -17.61 5.23
CA ASP A 231 5.08 -17.92 4.61
C ASP A 231 6.16 -16.86 4.91
N GLN A 232 5.75 -15.64 5.30
CA GLN A 232 6.63 -14.56 5.74
C GLN A 232 6.94 -14.58 7.24
N TYR A 233 6.47 -15.57 8.00
CA TYR A 233 6.58 -15.61 9.46
C TYR A 233 8.00 -15.35 9.97
N ASP A 234 9.00 -16.10 9.48
CA ASP A 234 10.38 -15.98 9.96
C ASP A 234 10.97 -14.59 9.65
N ARG A 235 10.69 -14.06 8.45
CA ARG A 235 11.12 -12.70 8.08
C ARG A 235 10.48 -11.66 8.99
N LYS A 236 9.18 -11.78 9.24
CA LYS A 236 8.40 -10.84 10.06
C LYS A 236 8.73 -10.91 11.54
N LYS A 237 9.09 -12.10 12.02
CA LYS A 237 9.61 -12.30 13.37
C LYS A 237 10.95 -11.60 13.55
N HIS A 238 11.90 -11.80 12.64
CA HIS A 238 13.19 -11.09 12.68
C HIS A 238 13.02 -9.57 12.58
N GLU A 239 12.10 -9.10 11.73
CA GLU A 239 11.75 -7.68 11.64
C GLU A 239 11.22 -7.15 12.98
N PHE A 240 10.28 -7.86 13.62
CA PHE A 240 9.72 -7.46 14.91
C PHE A 240 10.75 -7.46 16.05
N GLU A 241 11.60 -8.50 16.13
CA GLU A 241 12.71 -8.57 17.08
C GLU A 241 13.71 -7.42 16.88
N MET A 242 13.91 -6.98 15.63
CA MET A 242 14.74 -5.82 15.33
C MET A 242 14.10 -4.52 15.81
N ILE A 243 12.80 -4.33 15.57
CA ILE A 243 12.04 -3.18 16.06
C ILE A 243 12.14 -3.09 17.59
N GLN A 244 12.09 -4.23 18.30
CA GLN A 244 12.29 -4.28 19.76
C GLN A 244 13.68 -3.77 20.18
N LYS A 245 14.74 -4.28 19.54
CA LYS A 245 16.11 -3.82 19.82
C LYS A 245 16.30 -2.32 19.58
N VAL A 246 15.68 -1.78 18.53
CA VAL A 246 15.76 -0.35 18.23
C VAL A 246 14.93 0.48 19.22
N ALA A 247 13.76 0.00 19.63
CA ALA A 247 12.93 0.66 20.64
C ALA A 247 13.70 0.86 21.96
N ASP A 248 14.51 -0.12 22.38
CA ASP A 248 15.36 -0.04 23.58
C ASP A 248 16.41 1.09 23.52
N LEU A 249 16.71 1.64 22.34
CA LEU A 249 17.61 2.81 22.19
C LEU A 249 16.94 4.14 22.60
N GLY A 250 15.63 4.12 22.88
CA GLY A 250 14.85 5.29 23.27
C GLY A 250 14.78 6.35 22.18
N ILE A 251 14.71 5.92 20.91
CA ILE A 251 14.39 6.83 19.79
C ILE A 251 12.88 6.96 19.65
N ALA A 252 12.42 8.10 19.13
CA ALA A 252 11.00 8.28 18.85
C ALA A 252 10.62 7.44 17.61
N MET A 253 9.76 6.45 17.79
CA MET A 253 9.32 5.51 16.74
C MET A 253 8.03 4.80 17.14
N SER A 254 7.41 4.08 16.20
CA SER A 254 6.38 3.09 16.52
C SER A 254 6.94 2.04 17.47
N GLN A 255 6.28 1.83 18.61
CA GLN A 255 6.69 0.86 19.61
C GLN A 255 6.16 -0.54 19.26
N PRO A 256 6.97 -1.59 19.39
CA PRO A 256 6.52 -2.97 19.20
C PRO A 256 5.70 -3.43 20.40
N LEU A 257 4.43 -3.74 20.18
CA LEU A 257 3.49 -4.10 21.24
C LEU A 257 3.21 -5.61 21.29
N ASP A 258 2.94 -6.23 20.14
CA ASP A 258 2.66 -7.67 20.06
C ASP A 258 3.01 -8.24 18.68
N PHE A 259 3.30 -9.53 18.63
CA PHE A 259 3.59 -10.28 17.41
C PHE A 259 3.05 -11.70 17.54
N GLY A 260 2.45 -12.21 16.46
CA GLY A 260 1.92 -13.56 16.48
C GLY A 260 1.31 -13.99 15.17
N THR A 261 0.55 -15.07 15.25
CA THR A 261 -0.18 -15.65 14.12
C THR A 261 -1.67 -15.61 14.38
N TYR A 262 -2.46 -15.51 13.30
CA TYR A 262 -3.89 -15.79 13.35
C TYR A 262 -4.33 -16.41 12.03
N GLY A 263 -4.97 -17.58 12.10
CA GLY A 263 -5.30 -18.36 10.91
C GLY A 263 -4.04 -18.66 10.08
N GLU A 264 -4.08 -18.34 8.79
CA GLU A 264 -2.96 -18.48 7.85
C GLU A 264 -2.15 -17.19 7.68
N ASN A 265 -2.20 -16.28 8.66
CA ASN A 265 -1.50 -15.00 8.63
C ASN A 265 -0.57 -14.80 9.83
N VAL A 266 0.45 -13.98 9.64
CA VAL A 266 1.30 -13.41 10.69
C VAL A 266 0.99 -11.92 10.87
N TYR A 267 1.00 -11.44 12.11
CA TYR A 267 0.75 -10.03 12.42
C TYR A 267 1.87 -9.40 13.26
N GLN A 268 2.09 -8.10 13.04
CA GLN A 268 2.86 -7.22 13.91
C GLN A 268 1.92 -6.11 14.42
N PHE A 269 1.81 -5.94 15.73
CA PHE A 269 1.02 -4.90 16.37
C PHE A 269 1.94 -3.85 16.99
N LEU A 270 1.79 -2.60 16.55
CA LEU A 270 2.68 -1.49 16.84
C LEU A 270 1.88 -0.28 17.35
N SER A 271 2.51 0.58 18.15
CA SER A 271 1.91 1.87 18.51
C SER A 271 1.81 2.78 17.28
N TRP A 272 0.75 3.58 17.23
CA TRP A 272 0.62 4.63 16.23
C TRP A 272 1.50 5.84 16.57
N VAL A 273 2.07 6.46 15.54
CA VAL A 273 2.83 7.70 15.66
C VAL A 273 1.97 8.84 15.12
N GLU A 274 1.58 9.77 16.00
CA GLU A 274 0.74 10.91 15.62
C GLU A 274 1.57 12.01 14.94
N GLY A 275 1.13 12.44 13.76
CA GLY A 275 1.73 13.57 13.04
C GLY A 275 1.45 13.54 11.55
N VAL A 276 2.27 14.29 10.81
CA VAL A 276 2.27 14.37 9.34
C VAL A 276 3.62 13.90 8.83
N GLU A 277 3.66 13.30 7.65
CA GLU A 277 4.90 12.90 6.97
C GLU A 277 5.86 14.09 6.87
N ALA A 278 7.15 13.87 7.16
CA ALA A 278 8.12 14.95 7.24
C ALA A 278 8.32 15.62 5.88
N GLU A 279 8.18 14.88 4.79
CA GLU A 279 8.20 15.40 3.42
C GLU A 279 7.21 16.57 3.22
N GLU A 280 6.00 16.47 3.75
CA GLU A 280 5.00 17.55 3.68
C GLU A 280 5.22 18.61 4.77
N ALA A 281 5.46 18.17 6.01
CA ALA A 281 5.52 19.07 7.15
C ALA A 281 6.72 20.04 7.08
N LEU A 282 7.88 19.59 6.57
CA LEU A 282 9.08 20.42 6.48
C LEU A 282 8.86 21.68 5.62
N LEU A 283 8.02 21.59 4.57
CA LEU A 283 7.72 22.71 3.67
C LEU A 283 7.03 23.89 4.38
N LEU A 284 6.40 23.63 5.53
CA LEU A 284 5.69 24.63 6.32
C LEU A 284 6.53 25.19 7.47
N LEU A 285 7.70 24.59 7.74
CA LEU A 285 8.58 24.99 8.83
C LEU A 285 9.62 26.00 8.36
N ASN A 286 10.07 26.86 9.29
CA ASN A 286 11.21 27.72 9.02
C ASN A 286 12.53 26.91 8.99
N LYS A 287 13.54 27.49 8.35
CA LYS A 287 14.87 26.87 8.14
C LYS A 287 15.52 26.37 9.44
N LYS A 288 15.37 27.14 10.52
CA LYS A 288 15.90 26.78 11.84
C LYS A 288 15.29 25.50 12.38
N LYS A 289 13.97 25.38 12.33
CA LYS A 289 13.26 24.17 12.75
C LYS A 289 13.59 22.98 11.86
N GLN A 290 13.65 23.18 10.54
CA GLN A 290 14.07 22.13 9.60
C GLN A 290 15.45 21.58 9.98
N TYR A 291 16.43 22.45 10.22
CA TYR A 291 17.77 22.05 10.66
C TYR A 291 17.74 21.30 12.00
N GLN A 292 17.05 21.83 13.01
CA GLN A 292 16.98 21.21 14.35
C GLN A 292 16.37 19.81 14.31
N LEU A 293 15.32 19.60 13.51
CA LEU A 293 14.72 18.28 13.30
C LEU A 293 15.69 17.35 12.57
N GLY A 294 16.42 17.87 11.57
CA GLY A 294 17.49 17.14 10.88
C GLY A 294 18.57 16.67 11.85
N VAL A 295 19.07 17.57 12.71
CA VAL A 295 20.03 17.22 13.77
C VAL A 295 19.49 16.08 14.63
N LYS A 296 18.20 16.15 15.01
CA LYS A 296 17.60 15.11 15.84
C LYS A 296 17.55 13.75 15.16
N THR A 297 17.24 13.68 13.86
CA THR A 297 17.24 12.42 13.12
C THR A 297 18.64 11.90 12.85
N GLY A 298 19.63 12.77 12.70
CA GLY A 298 21.04 12.38 12.67
C GLY A 298 21.49 11.70 13.97
N GLU A 299 21.10 12.26 15.13
CA GLU A 299 21.37 11.65 16.44
C GLU A 299 20.68 10.28 16.61
N PHE A 300 19.43 10.15 16.16
CA PHE A 300 18.72 8.87 16.17
C PHE A 300 19.43 7.85 15.30
N LEU A 301 19.88 8.24 14.11
CA LEU A 301 20.59 7.33 13.22
C LEU A 301 21.92 6.86 13.82
N ARG A 302 22.67 7.74 14.49
CA ARG A 302 23.87 7.34 15.23
C ARG A 302 23.56 6.30 16.31
N LYS A 303 22.42 6.43 17.00
CA LYS A 303 21.98 5.40 17.98
C LYS A 303 21.67 4.08 17.29
N ILE A 304 20.92 4.10 16.18
CA ILE A 304 20.58 2.88 15.42
C ILE A 304 21.86 2.14 14.99
N HIS A 305 22.83 2.89 14.45
CA HIS A 305 24.12 2.37 14.00
C HIS A 305 25.04 1.89 15.14
N SER A 306 24.64 2.05 16.40
CA SER A 306 25.37 1.48 17.55
C SER A 306 25.14 -0.03 17.70
N ILE A 307 24.10 -0.59 17.06
CA ILE A 307 23.85 -2.03 17.04
C ILE A 307 24.79 -2.67 16.01
N PRO A 308 25.72 -3.55 16.43
CA PRO A 308 26.71 -4.14 15.54
C PRO A 308 26.10 -5.17 14.59
N ALA A 309 26.69 -5.33 13.41
CA ALA A 309 26.34 -6.43 12.53
C ALA A 309 26.74 -7.80 13.12
N PRO A 310 26.02 -8.88 12.79
CA PRO A 310 26.42 -10.23 13.20
C PRO A 310 27.83 -10.56 12.71
N SER A 311 28.63 -11.27 13.52
CA SER A 311 30.00 -11.64 13.16
C SER A 311 30.12 -12.59 11.97
N THR A 312 29.00 -13.19 11.56
CA THR A 312 28.90 -14.10 10.40
C THR A 312 28.64 -13.36 9.09
N ILE A 313 28.48 -12.03 9.12
CA ILE A 313 28.20 -11.26 7.91
C ILE A 313 29.40 -11.23 6.98
N GLU A 314 29.14 -11.31 5.68
CA GLU A 314 30.18 -11.14 4.65
C GLU A 314 30.80 -9.73 4.75
N ASP A 315 32.08 -9.64 4.44
CA ASP A 315 32.81 -8.37 4.31
C ASP A 315 32.08 -7.39 3.37
N TRP A 316 32.06 -6.11 3.77
CA TRP A 316 31.30 -5.08 3.07
C TRP A 316 31.86 -4.77 1.68
N GLU A 317 33.19 -4.71 1.55
CA GLU A 317 33.83 -4.42 0.26
C GLU A 317 33.46 -5.47 -0.77
N THR A 318 33.57 -6.75 -0.38
CA THR A 318 33.21 -7.87 -1.24
C THR A 318 31.74 -7.85 -1.60
N ARG A 319 30.86 -7.73 -0.60
CA ARG A 319 29.41 -7.75 -0.79
C ARG A 319 28.91 -6.58 -1.63
N PHE A 320 29.40 -5.37 -1.37
CA PHE A 320 28.92 -4.17 -2.04
C PHE A 320 29.49 -4.02 -3.46
N ASN A 321 30.74 -4.43 -3.72
CA ASN A 321 31.24 -4.45 -5.10
C ASN A 321 30.41 -5.36 -6.01
N ARG A 322 29.97 -6.53 -5.50
CA ARG A 322 29.03 -7.39 -6.22
C ARG A 322 27.69 -6.70 -6.49
N LYS A 323 27.16 -5.93 -5.52
CA LYS A 323 25.95 -5.10 -5.70
C LYS A 323 26.18 -4.04 -6.79
N VAL A 324 27.35 -3.41 -6.82
CA VAL A 324 27.73 -2.40 -7.83
C VAL A 324 27.75 -3.01 -9.22
N ASP A 325 28.41 -4.16 -9.39
CA ASP A 325 28.53 -4.84 -10.68
C ASP A 325 27.15 -5.17 -11.26
N ASN A 326 26.29 -5.79 -10.45
CA ASN A 326 24.92 -6.11 -10.85
C ASN A 326 24.10 -4.86 -11.21
N LYS A 327 24.27 -3.76 -10.46
CA LYS A 327 23.54 -2.51 -10.73
C LYS A 327 23.99 -1.85 -12.02
N ILE A 328 25.30 -1.85 -12.32
CA ILE A 328 25.84 -1.32 -13.57
C ILE A 328 25.40 -2.19 -14.74
N GLU A 329 25.45 -3.52 -14.60
CA GLU A 329 24.99 -4.45 -15.64
C GLU A 329 23.50 -4.25 -15.96
N ASN A 330 22.64 -4.29 -14.94
CA ASN A 330 21.20 -4.04 -15.10
C ASN A 330 20.89 -2.67 -15.75
N TYR A 331 21.66 -1.64 -15.39
CA TYR A 331 21.49 -0.31 -16.01
C TYR A 331 21.98 -0.29 -17.47
N ARG A 332 23.05 -1.01 -17.81
CA ARG A 332 23.55 -1.10 -19.20
C ARG A 332 22.62 -1.87 -20.11
N GLU A 333 21.93 -2.88 -19.58
CA GLU A 333 20.90 -3.64 -20.31
C GLU A 333 19.58 -2.86 -20.45
N CYS A 334 19.38 -1.82 -19.65
CA CYS A 334 18.20 -0.97 -19.70
C CYS A 334 18.23 -0.05 -20.94
N GLU A 335 17.11 -0.01 -21.67
CA GLU A 335 16.95 0.87 -22.84
C GLU A 335 16.87 2.36 -22.46
N ILE A 336 16.45 2.65 -21.22
CA ILE A 336 16.30 4.01 -20.71
C ILE A 336 17.63 4.48 -20.13
N ARG A 337 18.13 5.60 -20.67
CA ARG A 337 19.38 6.24 -20.25
C ARG A 337 19.11 7.69 -19.86
N PHE A 338 19.97 8.28 -19.03
CA PHE A 338 19.91 9.71 -18.70
C PHE A 338 21.24 10.41 -19.01
N SER A 339 21.18 11.72 -19.28
CA SER A 339 22.39 12.52 -19.55
C SER A 339 23.28 12.57 -18.31
N GLY A 340 24.56 12.28 -18.45
CA GLY A 340 25.54 12.29 -17.36
C GLY A 340 25.76 10.92 -16.68
N ASP A 341 25.24 9.84 -17.25
CA ASP A 341 25.33 8.51 -16.68
C ASP A 341 26.74 7.90 -16.76
N GLU A 342 27.50 8.18 -17.82
CA GLU A 342 28.88 7.74 -17.96
C GLU A 342 29.82 8.41 -16.94
N GLU A 343 29.56 9.66 -16.54
CA GLU A 343 30.26 10.36 -15.46
C GLU A 343 30.03 9.65 -14.12
N ILE A 344 28.79 9.22 -13.86
CA ILE A 344 28.43 8.43 -12.69
C ILE A 344 29.14 7.06 -12.71
N ILE A 345 29.07 6.32 -13.82
CA ILE A 345 29.75 5.02 -13.96
C ILE A 345 31.26 5.18 -13.75
N SER A 346 31.86 6.19 -14.38
CA SER A 346 33.29 6.52 -14.26
C SER A 346 33.68 6.83 -12.81
N TYR A 347 32.84 7.60 -12.10
CA TYR A 347 33.07 7.91 -10.69
C TYR A 347 33.03 6.65 -9.83
N ILE A 348 32.04 5.78 -10.02
CA ILE A 348 31.91 4.52 -9.28
C ILE A 348 33.16 3.65 -9.49
N GLU A 349 33.53 3.38 -10.75
CA GLU A 349 34.67 2.52 -11.07
C GLU A 349 36.00 3.02 -10.48
N LYS A 350 36.24 4.34 -10.53
CA LYS A 350 37.46 4.96 -9.96
C LYS A 350 37.53 4.88 -8.43
N ASN A 351 36.39 4.75 -7.75
CA ASN A 351 36.28 4.93 -6.31
C ASN A 351 35.92 3.65 -5.53
N ARG A 352 35.86 2.47 -6.16
CA ARG A 352 35.56 1.19 -5.48
C ARG A 352 36.38 0.92 -4.22
N LYS A 353 37.66 1.31 -4.22
CA LYS A 353 38.58 1.19 -3.08
C LYS A 353 38.15 1.94 -1.81
N LEU A 354 37.18 2.87 -1.91
CA LEU A 354 36.63 3.54 -0.73
C LEU A 354 35.92 2.57 0.21
N LEU A 355 35.51 1.39 -0.29
CA LEU A 355 34.82 0.35 0.46
C LEU A 355 35.73 -0.48 1.37
N SER A 356 37.05 -0.31 1.28
CA SER A 356 37.99 -1.14 2.03
C SER A 356 37.90 -0.92 3.54
N ASN A 357 37.87 -2.03 4.28
CA ASN A 357 37.85 -2.08 5.75
C ASN A 357 36.71 -1.26 6.40
N ARG A 358 35.55 -1.18 5.75
CA ARG A 358 34.41 -0.44 6.29
C ARG A 358 33.71 -1.26 7.39
N PRO A 359 33.34 -0.62 8.52
CA PRO A 359 32.59 -1.30 9.56
C PRO A 359 31.18 -1.63 9.06
N GLN A 360 30.49 -2.56 9.74
CA GLN A 360 29.10 -2.89 9.45
C GLN A 360 28.25 -2.80 10.71
N CYS A 361 27.11 -2.13 10.62
CA CYS A 361 26.14 -1.97 11.69
C CYS A 361 24.72 -2.19 11.17
N LEU A 362 23.74 -2.21 12.08
CA LEU A 362 22.34 -2.18 11.70
C LEU A 362 22.04 -0.91 10.89
N GLN A 363 21.26 -1.09 9.84
CA GLN A 363 20.74 -0.06 8.95
C GLN A 363 19.22 -0.09 8.99
N HIS A 364 18.56 1.08 8.90
CA HIS A 364 17.12 1.16 8.65
C HIS A 364 16.79 0.68 7.24
N GLY A 365 17.67 0.96 6.27
CA GLY A 365 17.57 0.56 4.87
C GLY A 365 16.64 1.42 4.01
N ASP A 366 16.00 2.44 4.59
CA ASP A 366 15.15 3.41 3.88
C ASP A 366 15.01 4.73 4.64
N TYR A 367 16.11 5.24 5.18
CA TYR A 367 16.09 6.37 6.10
C TYR A 367 15.98 7.74 5.39
N HIS A 368 14.76 8.19 5.12
CA HIS A 368 14.48 9.51 4.54
C HIS A 368 13.16 10.12 5.02
N VAL A 369 12.88 11.37 4.61
CA VAL A 369 11.71 12.17 5.03
C VAL A 369 10.34 11.53 4.80
N GLY A 370 10.22 10.54 3.91
CA GLY A 370 8.97 9.79 3.70
C GLY A 370 8.70 8.75 4.79
N ASN A 371 9.74 8.30 5.49
CA ASN A 371 9.67 7.36 6.61
C ASN A 371 9.85 8.06 7.96
N MET A 372 9.49 9.35 8.02
CA MET A 372 9.57 10.18 9.21
C MET A 372 8.25 10.92 9.43
N ILE A 373 7.80 10.98 10.69
CA ILE A 373 6.57 11.69 11.08
C ILE A 373 6.92 12.84 12.01
N ILE A 374 6.41 14.04 11.72
CA ILE A 374 6.51 15.22 12.56
C ILE A 374 5.17 15.45 13.25
N SER A 375 5.17 15.38 14.58
CA SER A 375 4.00 15.69 15.40
C SER A 375 3.73 17.20 15.50
N ARG A 376 2.54 17.58 15.98
CA ARG A 376 2.19 19.00 16.26
C ARG A 376 3.09 19.69 17.29
N LYS A 377 3.84 18.91 18.08
CA LYS A 377 4.80 19.41 19.08
C LYS A 377 6.24 19.43 18.54
N ASP A 378 6.41 19.42 17.21
CA ASP A 378 7.71 19.38 16.53
C ASP A 378 8.60 18.21 16.99
N THR A 379 7.99 17.08 17.39
CA THR A 379 8.73 15.84 17.66
C THR A 379 8.78 15.01 16.37
N ILE A 380 9.98 14.68 15.91
CA ILE A 380 10.22 13.78 14.78
C ILE A 380 10.32 12.33 15.26
N SER A 381 9.69 11.42 14.52
CA SER A 381 9.67 9.98 14.81
C SER A 381 9.99 9.17 13.56
N ILE A 382 10.63 8.03 13.71
CA ILE A 382 11.04 7.12 12.63
C ILE A 382 10.03 5.98 12.50
N ILE A 383 9.63 5.64 11.26
CA ILE A 383 8.64 4.59 10.96
C ILE A 383 9.12 3.69 9.81
N ASP A 384 8.40 2.58 9.59
CA ASP A 384 8.59 1.59 8.51
C ASP A 384 9.96 0.88 8.46
N TRP A 385 10.12 -0.14 9.32
CA TRP A 385 11.35 -0.91 9.50
C TRP A 385 11.45 -2.16 8.61
N ASN A 386 10.67 -2.26 7.54
CA ASN A 386 10.56 -3.46 6.71
C ASN A 386 11.75 -3.72 5.75
N ARG A 387 12.68 -2.77 5.66
CA ARG A 387 13.85 -2.78 4.78
C ARG A 387 15.19 -2.81 5.52
N PHE A 388 15.19 -3.06 6.83
CA PHE A 388 16.42 -3.11 7.60
C PHE A 388 17.43 -4.11 6.99
N ASP A 389 18.70 -3.76 7.05
CA ASP A 389 19.84 -4.60 6.64
C ASP A 389 20.98 -4.34 7.63
N PHE A 390 22.12 -4.98 7.39
CA PHE A 390 23.39 -4.62 8.01
C PHE A 390 24.33 -4.14 6.91
N GLY A 391 25.09 -3.08 7.14
CA GLY A 391 25.98 -2.52 6.13
C GLY A 391 26.85 -1.38 6.66
N ASP A 392 27.58 -0.72 5.77
CA ASP A 392 28.38 0.46 6.16
C ASP A 392 27.46 1.55 6.72
N PRO A 393 27.70 2.06 7.94
CA PRO A 393 26.92 3.15 8.52
C PRO A 393 26.79 4.37 7.59
N TRP A 394 27.77 4.61 6.72
CA TRP A 394 27.73 5.75 5.81
C TRP A 394 26.95 5.47 4.52
N GLU A 395 26.69 4.21 4.20
CA GLU A 395 25.88 3.84 3.04
C GLU A 395 24.41 4.22 3.24
N GLU A 396 23.86 4.14 4.45
CA GLU A 396 22.45 4.50 4.73
C GLU A 396 22.09 5.92 4.23
N PHE A 397 23.07 6.84 4.25
CA PHE A 397 22.89 8.21 3.77
C PHE A 397 22.68 8.31 2.25
N ASN A 398 22.77 7.22 1.48
CA ASN A 398 22.44 7.25 0.05
C ASN A 398 20.99 7.70 -0.23
N ARG A 399 20.09 7.54 0.74
CA ARG A 399 18.70 8.02 0.67
C ARG A 399 18.54 9.50 1.03
N ILE A 400 19.59 10.19 1.47
CA ILE A 400 19.53 11.61 1.83
C ILE A 400 19.13 12.51 0.66
N VAL A 401 19.26 12.04 -0.58
CA VAL A 401 18.80 12.74 -1.79
C VAL A 401 17.32 13.15 -1.70
N TRP A 402 16.48 12.30 -1.09
CA TRP A 402 15.06 12.59 -0.85
C TRP A 402 14.89 13.72 0.17
N SER A 403 15.62 13.66 1.27
CA SER A 403 15.63 14.72 2.28
C SER A 403 16.14 16.05 1.73
N ALA A 404 17.23 16.02 0.95
CA ALA A 404 17.87 17.21 0.40
C ALA A 404 17.01 17.90 -0.67
N ALA A 405 16.25 17.13 -1.45
CA ALA A 405 15.29 17.66 -2.42
C ALA A 405 14.17 18.46 -1.73
N VAL A 406 13.71 18.02 -0.55
CA VAL A 406 12.68 18.70 0.24
C VAL A 406 13.25 19.88 1.03
N SER A 407 14.35 19.64 1.75
CA SER A 407 15.01 20.64 2.59
C SER A 407 16.52 20.39 2.72
N PRO A 408 17.35 21.23 2.08
CA PRO A 408 18.79 21.25 2.30
C PRO A 408 19.19 21.50 3.76
N TYR A 409 18.39 22.28 4.52
CA TYR A 409 18.64 22.55 5.94
C TYR A 409 18.42 21.30 6.79
N PHE A 410 17.34 20.56 6.52
CA PHE A 410 17.08 19.29 7.20
C PHE A 410 18.18 18.26 6.89
N ALA A 411 18.50 18.06 5.61
CA ALA A 411 19.55 17.13 5.18
C ALA A 411 20.92 17.49 5.79
N THR A 412 21.29 18.77 5.80
CA THR A 412 22.50 19.24 6.49
C THR A 412 22.45 18.95 7.98
N GLY A 413 21.30 19.20 8.62
CA GLY A 413 21.06 18.84 10.02
C GLY A 413 21.28 17.35 10.28
N GLN A 414 20.79 16.46 9.40
CA GLN A 414 20.99 15.00 9.52
C GLN A 414 22.47 14.64 9.61
N LEU A 415 23.29 15.23 8.75
CA LEU A 415 24.73 15.02 8.77
C LEU A 415 25.35 15.56 10.08
N HIS A 416 25.04 16.81 10.44
CA HIS A 416 25.57 17.42 11.67
C HIS A 416 25.19 16.65 12.94
N GLY A 417 23.94 16.20 13.04
CA GLY A 417 23.48 15.41 14.18
C GLY A 417 24.16 14.05 14.29
N TYR A 418 24.38 13.37 13.16
CA TYR A 418 25.05 12.09 13.12
C TYR A 418 26.51 12.19 13.54
N PHE A 419 27.26 13.14 12.96
CA PHE A 419 28.68 13.31 13.25
C PHE A 419 28.95 14.11 14.55
N GLY A 420 27.94 14.79 15.09
CA GLY A 420 28.13 15.73 16.21
C GLY A 420 28.88 17.00 15.80
N GLY A 421 28.80 17.38 14.52
CA GLY A 421 29.57 18.44 13.90
C GLY A 421 29.74 18.20 12.39
N GLU A 422 30.77 18.80 11.79
CA GLU A 422 31.10 18.60 10.37
C GLU A 422 31.49 17.14 10.08
N PRO A 423 30.94 16.51 9.02
CA PRO A 423 31.42 15.22 8.54
C PRO A 423 32.86 15.31 8.01
N PRO A 424 33.65 14.23 8.10
CA PRO A 424 34.96 14.18 7.45
C PRO A 424 34.83 14.19 5.92
N VAL A 425 35.86 14.66 5.21
CA VAL A 425 35.89 14.65 3.73
C VAL A 425 35.72 13.25 3.14
N GLU A 426 36.23 12.23 3.84
CA GLU A 426 36.10 10.82 3.47
C GLU A 426 34.64 10.38 3.42
N PHE A 427 33.79 10.92 4.31
CA PHE A 427 32.36 10.64 4.28
C PHE A 427 31.74 11.13 2.97
N PHE A 428 32.05 12.34 2.54
CA PHE A 428 31.49 12.91 1.31
C PHE A 428 31.89 12.11 0.05
N LYS A 429 33.13 11.60 -0.01
CA LYS A 429 33.55 10.70 -1.11
C LYS A 429 32.75 9.39 -1.12
N LEU A 430 32.54 8.78 0.05
CA LEU A 430 31.72 7.57 0.17
C LEU A 430 30.24 7.84 -0.12
N LEU A 431 29.71 8.97 0.36
CA LEU A 431 28.34 9.40 0.10
C LEU A 431 28.09 9.56 -1.40
N ALA A 432 28.98 10.26 -2.10
CA ALA A 432 28.91 10.41 -3.56
C ALA A 432 28.97 9.05 -4.27
N PHE A 433 29.84 8.13 -3.82
CA PHE A 433 29.93 6.77 -4.38
C PHE A 433 28.63 5.96 -4.18
N TYR A 434 28.05 6.00 -2.98
CA TYR A 434 26.81 5.29 -2.68
C TYR A 434 25.60 5.88 -3.40
N ILE A 435 25.49 7.21 -3.44
CA ILE A 435 24.44 7.92 -4.19
C ILE A 435 24.56 7.58 -5.67
N ALA A 436 25.74 7.71 -6.28
CA ALA A 436 26.00 7.36 -7.67
C ALA A 436 25.54 5.94 -8.01
N THR A 437 25.88 4.97 -7.15
CA THR A 437 25.47 3.57 -7.30
C THR A 437 23.95 3.40 -7.22
N ASN A 438 23.27 4.11 -6.32
CA ASN A 438 21.82 4.06 -6.17
C ASN A 438 21.08 4.79 -7.31
N THR A 439 21.65 5.90 -7.82
CA THR A 439 21.13 6.68 -8.95
C THR A 439 21.06 5.85 -10.23
N LEU A 440 22.08 5.05 -10.55
CA LEU A 440 22.01 4.13 -11.70
C LEU A 440 20.92 3.07 -11.51
N ALA A 441 20.87 2.46 -10.32
CA ALA A 441 19.95 1.36 -10.03
C ALA A 441 18.48 1.79 -9.99
N ALA A 442 18.21 3.06 -9.74
CA ALA A 442 16.87 3.62 -9.67
C ALA A 442 16.10 3.53 -10.99
N ILE A 443 16.77 3.67 -12.14
CA ILE A 443 16.14 3.64 -13.46
C ILE A 443 15.53 2.27 -13.79
N PRO A 444 16.28 1.15 -13.82
CA PRO A 444 15.69 -0.16 -14.09
C PRO A 444 14.68 -0.57 -13.01
N TRP A 445 14.85 -0.11 -11.77
CA TRP A 445 13.88 -0.33 -10.70
C TRP A 445 12.53 0.35 -10.95
N ALA A 446 12.51 1.54 -11.59
CA ALA A 446 11.28 2.28 -11.85
C ALA A 446 10.42 1.70 -13.00
N ILE A 447 11.03 0.93 -13.92
CA ILE A 447 10.36 0.44 -15.13
C ILE A 447 9.07 -0.34 -14.86
N PRO A 448 9.02 -1.31 -13.92
CA PRO A 448 7.80 -2.06 -13.64
C PRO A 448 6.65 -1.21 -13.08
N PHE A 449 6.94 -0.01 -12.59
CA PHE A 449 5.95 0.89 -11.98
C PHE A 449 5.36 1.89 -12.98
N GLY A 450 6.07 2.15 -14.09
CA GLY A 450 5.58 2.92 -15.22
C GLY A 450 6.26 4.27 -15.39
N GLN A 451 5.76 5.05 -16.36
CA GLN A 451 6.39 6.30 -16.78
C GLN A 451 6.53 7.35 -15.67
N PRO A 452 5.54 7.57 -14.77
CA PRO A 452 5.68 8.58 -13.72
C PRO A 452 6.85 8.33 -12.77
N GLU A 453 7.07 7.07 -12.40
CA GLU A 453 8.19 6.65 -11.56
C GLU A 453 9.53 6.80 -12.31
N ILE A 454 9.56 6.44 -13.61
CA ILE A 454 10.74 6.65 -14.47
C ILE A 454 11.12 8.14 -14.52
N ASP A 455 10.14 9.01 -14.78
CA ASP A 455 10.37 10.46 -14.89
C ASP A 455 10.91 11.04 -13.57
N THR A 456 10.38 10.54 -12.44
CA THR A 456 10.85 10.91 -11.10
C THR A 456 12.31 10.50 -10.89
N MET A 457 12.69 9.29 -11.30
CA MET A 457 14.06 8.81 -11.15
C MET A 457 15.02 9.56 -12.08
N ILE A 458 14.64 9.86 -13.32
CA ILE A 458 15.45 10.67 -14.24
C ILE A 458 15.69 12.07 -13.67
N LYS A 459 14.65 12.72 -13.15
CA LYS A 459 14.78 14.04 -12.51
C LYS A 459 15.75 13.98 -11.33
N GLN A 460 15.62 12.97 -10.47
CA GLN A 460 16.53 12.78 -9.33
C GLN A 460 17.98 12.57 -9.80
N SER A 461 18.22 11.82 -10.88
CA SER A 461 19.56 11.64 -11.45
C SER A 461 20.17 12.98 -11.89
N GLN A 462 19.37 13.86 -12.50
CA GLN A 462 19.82 15.20 -12.89
C GLN A 462 20.11 16.09 -11.68
N ASP A 463 19.30 16.01 -10.62
CA ASP A 463 19.55 16.73 -9.37
C ASP A 463 20.86 16.26 -8.71
N VAL A 464 21.13 14.95 -8.69
CA VAL A 464 22.39 14.37 -8.19
C VAL A 464 23.59 14.90 -8.98
N LEU A 465 23.57 14.82 -10.31
CA LEU A 465 24.65 15.34 -11.14
C LEU A 465 24.92 16.82 -10.87
N ARG A 466 23.86 17.64 -10.78
CA ARG A 466 24.00 19.07 -10.45
C ARG A 466 24.58 19.27 -9.04
N TRP A 467 24.17 18.46 -8.07
CA TRP A 467 24.65 18.61 -6.69
C TRP A 467 26.11 18.25 -6.52
N PHE A 468 26.61 17.26 -7.23
CA PHE A 468 28.00 16.80 -7.16
C PHE A 468 28.88 17.35 -8.30
N ASP A 469 28.42 18.40 -9.00
CA ASP A 469 29.13 19.04 -10.10
C ASP A 469 29.59 18.02 -11.17
N ASN A 470 28.64 17.27 -11.73
CA ASN A 470 28.87 16.14 -12.63
C ASN A 470 29.83 15.09 -12.06
N MET A 471 29.73 14.84 -10.75
CA MET A 471 30.60 13.94 -9.98
C MET A 471 32.06 14.40 -9.87
N GLU A 472 32.38 15.65 -10.18
CA GLU A 472 33.72 16.22 -9.99
C GLU A 472 33.98 16.67 -8.55
N ASN A 473 32.92 17.01 -7.79
CA ASN A 473 33.03 17.42 -6.39
C ASN A 473 32.25 16.47 -5.46
N PRO A 474 32.91 15.78 -4.51
CA PRO A 474 32.24 14.87 -3.59
C PRO A 474 31.38 15.58 -2.54
N VAL A 475 31.58 16.89 -2.29
CA VAL A 475 30.75 17.65 -1.34
C VAL A 475 29.56 18.24 -2.11
N PRO A 476 28.32 17.83 -1.79
CA PRO A 476 27.17 18.27 -2.57
C PRO A 476 26.83 19.74 -2.31
N THR A 477 26.37 20.46 -3.33
CA THR A 477 26.09 21.90 -3.27
C THR A 477 24.96 22.30 -2.32
N TRP A 478 24.11 21.35 -1.89
CA TRP A 478 23.07 21.60 -0.88
C TRP A 478 23.61 21.58 0.55
N TYR A 479 24.80 21.00 0.78
CA TYR A 479 25.40 20.91 2.11
C TYR A 479 25.87 22.28 2.60
N MET A 480 25.59 22.60 3.86
CA MET A 480 25.98 23.86 4.49
C MET A 480 26.91 23.59 5.67
N SER A 481 28.13 24.11 5.60
CA SER A 481 29.03 24.17 6.75
C SER A 481 28.41 24.96 7.93
N LEU A 482 28.87 24.71 9.14
CA LEU A 482 28.51 25.44 10.36
C LEU A 482 28.66 26.96 10.17
N ASN A 483 29.77 27.41 9.56
CA ASN A 483 30.00 28.83 9.27
C ASN A 483 28.92 29.43 8.36
N SER A 484 28.39 28.65 7.40
CA SER A 484 27.30 29.11 6.52
C SER A 484 25.93 29.08 7.19
N LEU A 485 25.77 28.34 8.29
CA LEU A 485 24.52 28.25 9.06
C LEU A 485 24.37 29.35 10.11
N ASP A 486 25.48 29.89 10.64
CA ASP A 486 25.49 30.91 11.71
C ASP A 486 24.64 32.17 11.39
N ASN A 487 24.37 32.44 10.12
CA ASN A 487 23.56 33.58 9.67
C ASN A 487 22.09 33.21 9.36
N VAL A 488 21.69 31.94 9.52
CA VAL A 488 20.42 31.40 9.00
C VAL A 488 19.65 30.56 10.03
N VAL A 489 20.34 29.89 10.96
CA VAL A 489 19.78 28.93 11.93
C VAL A 489 20.23 29.29 13.33
#